data_AF-E4LM14-F1
#
_entry.id   AF-E4LM14-F1
#
_cell.length_a   1.000
_cell.length_b   1.000
_cell.length_c   1.000
_cell.angle_alpha   90.00
_cell.angle_beta   90.00
_cell.angle_gamma   90.00
#
_symmetry.space_group_name_H-M   'P 1'
#
loop_
_entity.id
_entity.type
_entity.pdbx_description
1 polymer ?
#
loop_
_entity_poly.entity_id
_entity_poly.type
_entity_poly.pdbx_seq_one_letter_code
_entity_poly.pdbx_strand_id
1 'polypeptide(L)'
;MDRRALDALAAYPEVNLFLRGLVPMIGLAHDVVYYSRAPRRAGESKYPWRRMASFAWEGVTSLSARPIRLIAQMGMFISFVSGLILLWSIFRHFIGETIVGWTSLVVSLWFLGGLILLSIGVIGEYVAKIYLEVKRRPRYLVQDFIGVHVPVEDNENKNKR
;
A
#
# COMPACT_ATOMS: atom_id res chain seq x y z
N MET A 1 -19.85 -16.18 10.46
CA MET A 1 -18.46 -16.61 10.68
C MET A 1 -18.43 -17.37 11.98
N ASP A 2 -17.70 -18.49 12.03
CA ASP A 2 -17.50 -19.24 13.27
C ASP A 2 -16.61 -18.44 14.25
N ARG A 3 -16.74 -18.71 15.56
CA ARG A 3 -16.01 -18.01 16.63
C ARG A 3 -14.50 -18.11 16.43
N ARG A 4 -14.02 -19.28 16.00
CA ARG A 4 -12.60 -19.49 15.67
C ARG A 4 -12.09 -18.56 14.57
N ALA A 5 -12.91 -18.27 13.57
CA ALA A 5 -12.56 -17.34 12.50
C ALA A 5 -12.53 -15.88 12.97
N LEU A 6 -13.44 -15.51 13.88
CA LEU A 6 -13.47 -14.19 14.50
C LEU A 6 -12.25 -13.97 15.40
N ASP A 7 -11.91 -14.94 16.24
CA ASP A 7 -10.75 -14.86 17.14
C ASP A 7 -9.44 -14.77 16.34
N ALA A 8 -9.32 -15.54 15.25
CA ALA A 8 -8.15 -15.47 14.37
C ALA A 8 -8.05 -14.12 13.63
N LEU A 9 -9.17 -13.56 13.17
CA LEU A 9 -9.18 -12.23 12.54
C LEU A 9 -8.89 -11.11 13.55
N ALA A 10 -9.36 -11.25 14.80
CA ALA A 10 -9.12 -10.28 15.87
C ALA A 10 -7.65 -10.20 16.29
N ALA A 11 -6.85 -11.24 16.02
CA ALA A 11 -5.41 -11.25 16.28
C ALA A 11 -4.60 -10.37 15.31
N TYR A 12 -5.17 -9.95 14.18
CA TYR A 12 -4.47 -9.06 13.23
C TYR A 12 -4.45 -7.63 13.79
N PRO A 13 -3.26 -7.05 14.09
CA PRO A 13 -3.16 -5.70 14.64
C PRO A 13 -3.33 -4.59 13.58
N GLU A 14 -3.46 -4.98 12.31
CA GLU A 14 -3.44 -4.08 11.15
C GLU A 14 -4.48 -2.96 11.24
N VAL A 15 -4.03 -1.73 11.07
CA VAL A 15 -4.92 -0.55 11.05
C VAL A 15 -5.67 -0.45 9.72
N ASN A 16 -4.97 -0.74 8.61
CA ASN A 16 -5.52 -0.68 7.26
C ASN A 16 -6.09 -2.05 6.82
N LEU A 17 -7.31 -2.36 7.26
CA LEU A 17 -7.93 -3.67 7.04
C LEU A 17 -8.49 -3.84 5.62
N PHE A 18 -7.77 -4.60 4.80
CA PHE A 18 -8.29 -5.11 3.54
C PHE A 18 -8.98 -6.47 3.74
N LEU A 19 -10.20 -6.46 4.30
CA LEU A 19 -10.94 -7.67 4.70
C LEU A 19 -11.09 -8.70 3.56
N ARG A 20 -11.25 -8.24 2.31
CA ARG A 20 -11.38 -9.14 1.15
C ARG A 20 -10.14 -10.00 0.89
N GLY A 21 -8.95 -9.50 1.24
CA GLY A 21 -7.70 -10.26 1.15
C GLY A 21 -7.37 -10.98 2.46
N LEU A 22 -7.65 -10.35 3.61
CA LEU A 22 -7.34 -10.93 4.92
C LEU A 22 -8.17 -12.18 5.23
N VAL A 23 -9.47 -12.17 4.94
CA VAL A 23 -10.35 -13.30 5.30
C VAL A 23 -9.89 -14.63 4.66
N PRO A 24 -9.55 -14.68 3.35
CA PRO A 24 -8.92 -15.87 2.76
C PRO A 24 -7.56 -16.23 3.37
N MET A 25 -6.77 -15.24 3.81
CA MET A 25 -5.43 -15.46 4.39
C MET A 25 -5.45 -16.08 5.80
N ILE A 26 -6.59 -16.06 6.50
CA ILE A 26 -6.74 -16.75 7.79
C ILE A 26 -6.52 -18.26 7.64
N GLY A 27 -6.71 -18.82 6.44
CA GLY A 27 -6.42 -20.23 6.14
C GLY A 27 -7.47 -21.22 6.65
N LEU A 28 -8.61 -20.72 7.12
CA LEU A 28 -9.76 -21.54 7.52
C LEU A 28 -10.63 -21.92 6.30
N ALA A 29 -11.44 -22.95 6.48
CA ALA A 29 -12.44 -23.35 5.51
C ALA A 29 -13.38 -22.18 5.20
N HIS A 30 -13.50 -21.85 3.92
CA HIS A 30 -14.38 -20.80 3.42
C HIS A 30 -15.02 -21.28 2.11
N ASP A 31 -16.24 -20.83 1.86
CA ASP A 31 -16.97 -21.14 0.63
C ASP A 31 -17.80 -19.92 0.20
N VAL A 32 -18.20 -19.88 -1.07
CA VAL A 32 -18.91 -18.77 -1.69
C VAL A 32 -20.34 -19.19 -1.99
N VAL A 33 -21.30 -18.56 -1.32
CA VAL A 33 -22.73 -18.78 -1.57
C VAL A 33 -23.22 -17.79 -2.61
N TYR A 34 -23.60 -18.30 -3.78
CA TYR A 34 -24.17 -17.49 -4.85
C TYR A 34 -25.66 -17.25 -4.62
N TYR A 35 -26.11 -16.02 -4.86
CA TYR A 35 -27.53 -15.66 -4.83
C TYR A 35 -27.86 -14.75 -6.01
N SER A 36 -29.06 -14.91 -6.56
CA SER A 36 -29.56 -14.04 -7.64
C SER A 36 -30.12 -12.75 -7.05
N ARG A 37 -29.43 -11.63 -7.28
CA ARG A 37 -29.88 -10.30 -6.84
C ARG A 37 -30.76 -9.65 -7.91
N ALA A 38 -31.93 -9.16 -7.53
CA ALA A 38 -32.77 -8.36 -8.43
C ALA A 38 -32.03 -7.09 -8.92
N PRO A 39 -32.25 -6.66 -10.18
CA PRO A 39 -31.69 -5.43 -10.70
C PRO A 39 -32.15 -4.24 -9.85
N ARG A 40 -31.27 -3.26 -9.63
CA ARG A 40 -31.61 -2.07 -8.85
C ARG A 40 -32.67 -1.28 -9.61
N ARG A 41 -33.80 -0.96 -8.97
CA ARG A 41 -34.87 -0.15 -9.56
C ARG A 41 -34.53 1.35 -9.62
N ALA A 42 -33.63 1.82 -8.76
CA ALA A 42 -33.17 3.20 -8.72
C ALA A 42 -31.80 3.31 -8.03
N GLY A 43 -31.10 4.41 -8.30
CA GLY A 43 -29.84 4.79 -7.66
C GLY A 43 -28.60 4.44 -8.47
N GLU A 44 -27.54 5.24 -8.28
CA GLU A 44 -26.25 5.01 -8.91
C GLU A 44 -25.42 3.94 -8.19
N SER A 45 -24.40 3.41 -8.88
CA SER A 45 -23.48 2.48 -8.24
C SER A 45 -22.65 3.17 -7.16
N LYS A 46 -22.69 2.64 -5.92
CA LYS A 46 -21.71 2.99 -4.88
C LYS A 46 -20.27 2.61 -5.24
N TYR A 47 -20.08 1.81 -6.30
CA TYR A 47 -18.78 1.40 -6.82
C TYR A 47 -18.64 1.83 -8.30
N PRO A 48 -18.32 3.10 -8.56
CA PRO A 48 -17.84 3.52 -9.87
C PRO A 48 -16.41 3.01 -10.10
N TRP A 49 -15.96 2.96 -11.36
CA TRP A 49 -14.64 2.45 -11.76
C TRP A 49 -13.48 3.09 -10.98
N ARG A 50 -13.56 4.40 -10.67
CA ARG A 50 -12.55 5.11 -9.88
C ARG A 50 -12.38 4.54 -8.47
N ARG A 51 -13.50 4.23 -7.79
CA ARG A 51 -13.46 3.61 -6.46
C ARG A 51 -12.99 2.16 -6.51
N MET A 52 -13.23 1.47 -7.62
CA MET A 52 -12.71 0.11 -7.81
C MET A 52 -11.19 0.12 -8.03
N ALA A 53 -10.68 1.09 -8.79
CA ALA A 53 -9.24 1.28 -9.01
C ALA A 53 -8.52 1.67 -7.71
N SER A 54 -9.05 2.62 -6.94
CA SER A 54 -8.46 2.98 -5.64
C SER A 54 -8.47 1.81 -4.67
N PHE A 55 -9.57 1.04 -4.62
CA PHE A 55 -9.67 -0.15 -3.77
C PHE A 55 -8.68 -1.25 -4.18
N ALA A 56 -8.44 -1.45 -5.47
CA ALA A 56 -7.43 -2.38 -5.96
C ALA A 56 -6.02 -1.91 -5.58
N TRP A 57 -5.74 -0.61 -5.71
CA TRP A 57 -4.46 -0.02 -5.32
C TRP A 57 -4.19 -0.19 -3.82
N GLU A 58 -5.19 0.09 -2.97
CA GLU A 58 -5.14 -0.12 -1.52
C GLU A 58 -4.86 -1.59 -1.17
N GLY A 59 -5.52 -2.54 -1.86
CA GLY A 59 -5.29 -3.97 -1.68
C GLY A 59 -3.88 -4.43 -2.07
N VAL A 60 -3.38 -3.99 -3.23
CA VAL A 60 -2.03 -4.37 -3.69
C VAL A 60 -0.95 -3.81 -2.76
N THR A 61 -1.10 -2.56 -2.33
CA THR A 61 -0.10 -1.88 -1.47
C THR A 61 -0.17 -2.32 0.00
N SER A 62 -1.28 -2.87 0.48
CA SER A 62 -1.41 -3.41 1.84
C SER A 62 -0.91 -4.84 1.95
N LEU A 63 -1.21 -5.69 0.96
CA LEU A 63 -0.83 -7.11 0.99
C LEU A 63 0.53 -7.40 0.32
N SER A 64 1.15 -6.42 -0.36
CA SER A 64 2.36 -6.69 -1.14
C SER A 64 3.35 -5.54 -1.22
N ALA A 65 4.64 -5.90 -1.19
CA ALA A 65 5.77 -5.01 -1.48
C ALA A 65 6.16 -5.01 -2.98
N ARG A 66 5.37 -5.65 -3.85
CA ARG A 66 5.64 -5.70 -5.31
C ARG A 66 5.75 -4.32 -5.96
N PRO A 67 4.90 -3.31 -5.66
CA PRO A 67 5.02 -1.97 -6.24
C PRO A 67 6.39 -1.31 -6.00
N ILE A 68 6.89 -1.36 -4.75
CA ILE A 68 8.25 -0.85 -4.43
C ILE A 68 9.30 -1.58 -5.25
N ARG A 69 9.23 -2.93 -5.30
CA ARG A 69 10.23 -3.73 -6.02
C ARG A 69 10.23 -3.42 -7.50
N LEU A 70 9.07 -3.20 -8.11
CA LEU A 70 8.94 -2.85 -9.53
C LEU A 70 9.60 -1.50 -9.81
N ILE A 71 9.39 -0.49 -8.97
CA ILE A 71 10.02 0.82 -9.12
C ILE A 71 11.53 0.74 -8.91
N ALA A 72 12.00 -0.04 -7.93
CA ALA A 72 13.43 -0.28 -7.74
C ALA A 72 14.07 -0.96 -8.96
N GLN A 73 13.39 -1.94 -9.56
CA GLN A 73 13.84 -2.60 -10.80
C GLN A 73 13.86 -1.65 -11.99
N MET A 74 12.82 -0.81 -12.16
CA MET A 74 12.79 0.23 -13.18
C MET A 74 13.92 1.25 -12.99
N GLY A 75 14.16 1.68 -11.75
CA GLY A 75 15.27 2.56 -11.37
C GLY A 75 16.63 1.97 -11.73
N MET A 76 16.84 0.70 -11.41
CA MET A 76 18.07 -0.02 -11.75
C MET A 76 18.25 -0.15 -13.26
N PHE A 77 17.19 -0.48 -14.01
CA PHE A 77 17.23 -0.57 -15.47
C PHE A 77 17.58 0.77 -16.11
N ILE A 78 16.93 1.86 -15.66
CA ILE A 78 17.18 3.21 -16.17
C ILE A 78 18.60 3.68 -15.83
N SER A 79 19.08 3.41 -14.62
CA SER A 79 20.44 3.73 -14.22
C SER A 79 21.48 3.01 -15.09
N PHE A 80 21.23 1.74 -15.42
CA PHE A 80 22.08 0.96 -16.31
C PHE A 80 22.12 1.57 -17.73
N VAL A 81 20.97 1.89 -18.31
CA VAL A 81 20.88 2.54 -19.63
C VAL A 81 21.54 3.92 -19.64
N SER A 82 21.34 4.71 -18.59
CA SER A 82 21.98 6.02 -18.42
C SER A 82 23.51 5.91 -18.35
N GLY A 83 24.03 4.90 -17.62
CA GLY A 83 25.46 4.61 -17.56
C GLY A 83 26.07 4.25 -18.93
N LEU A 84 25.35 3.47 -19.74
CA LEU A 84 25.74 3.14 -21.12
C LEU A 84 25.80 4.40 -22.02
N ILE A 85 24.79 5.25 -21.94
CA ILE A 85 24.73 6.50 -22.71
C ILE A 85 25.85 7.46 -22.28
N LEU A 86 26.14 7.53 -20.98
CA LEU A 86 27.25 8.33 -20.43
C LEU A 86 28.60 7.85 -20.97
N LEU A 87 28.87 6.54 -20.92
CA LEU A 87 30.09 5.94 -21.49
C LEU A 87 30.22 6.29 -22.98
N TRP A 88 29.15 6.10 -23.75
CA TRP A 88 29.12 6.44 -25.17
C TRP A 88 29.40 7.93 -25.42
N SER A 89 28.80 8.82 -24.62
CA SER A 89 29.02 10.26 -24.72
C SER A 89 30.47 10.66 -24.41
N ILE A 90 31.10 10.01 -23.44
CA ILE A 90 32.52 10.24 -23.11
C ILE A 90 33.42 9.79 -24.28
N PHE A 91 33.17 8.61 -24.85
CA PHE A 91 33.90 8.13 -26.03
C PHE A 91 33.77 9.08 -27.23
N ARG A 92 32.57 9.59 -27.50
CA ARG A 92 32.32 10.59 -28.54
C ARG A 92 33.05 11.91 -28.29
N HIS A 93 33.14 12.35 -27.03
CA HIS A 93 33.84 13.57 -26.67
C HIS A 93 35.35 13.49 -26.98
N PHE A 94 35.99 12.35 -26.74
CA PHE A 94 37.41 12.14 -27.09
C PHE A 94 37.69 12.14 -28.61
N ILE A 95 36.67 11.97 -29.45
CA ILE A 95 36.80 11.96 -30.93
C ILE A 95 36.70 13.39 -31.52
N GLY A 96 36.45 14.42 -30.69
CA GLY A 96 36.55 15.82 -31.11
C GLY A 96 35.30 16.42 -31.76
N GLU A 97 34.17 15.70 -31.79
CA GLU A 97 32.88 16.26 -32.18
C GLU A 97 32.13 16.80 -30.94
N THR A 98 32.16 18.12 -30.74
CA THR A 98 31.26 18.81 -29.79
C THR A 98 30.84 20.13 -30.45
N ILE A 99 29.57 20.58 -30.47
CA ILE A 99 28.52 20.57 -29.44
C ILE A 99 27.13 20.45 -30.14
N VAL A 100 26.39 19.37 -29.88
CA VAL A 100 24.91 19.34 -29.87
C VAL A 100 24.47 18.29 -28.84
N GLY A 101 24.01 18.71 -27.67
CA GLY A 101 23.67 17.81 -26.55
C GLY A 101 22.88 18.45 -25.42
N TRP A 102 22.45 19.71 -25.58
CA TRP A 102 21.65 20.40 -24.58
C TRP A 102 20.27 19.74 -24.43
N THR A 103 19.64 19.37 -25.54
CA THR A 103 18.36 18.68 -25.55
C THR A 103 18.44 17.31 -24.87
N SER A 104 19.48 16.52 -25.14
CA SER A 104 19.68 15.22 -24.49
C SER A 104 20.02 15.37 -23.00
N LEU A 105 20.78 16.38 -22.60
CA LEU A 105 21.05 16.70 -21.20
C LEU A 105 19.78 17.08 -20.44
N VAL A 106 18.99 18.03 -20.97
CA VAL A 106 17.75 18.49 -20.32
C VAL A 106 16.76 17.33 -20.21
N VAL A 107 16.55 16.55 -21.27
CA VAL A 107 15.66 15.38 -21.24
C VAL A 107 16.14 14.35 -20.23
N SER A 108 17.45 14.06 -20.17
CA SER A 108 18.01 13.11 -19.19
C SER A 108 17.81 13.59 -17.76
N LEU A 109 18.02 14.90 -17.50
CA LEU A 109 17.85 15.48 -16.16
C LEU A 109 16.40 15.42 -15.70
N TRP A 110 15.46 15.78 -16.57
CA TRP A 110 14.02 15.74 -16.28
C TRP A 110 13.52 14.31 -16.10
N PHE A 111 14.02 13.37 -16.90
CA PHE A 111 13.68 11.95 -16.78
C PHE A 111 14.20 11.37 -15.46
N LEU A 112 15.47 11.62 -15.11
CA LEU A 112 16.06 11.14 -13.87
C LEU A 112 15.39 11.80 -12.66
N GLY A 113 15.13 13.11 -12.71
CA GLY A 113 14.42 13.85 -11.67
C GLY A 113 12.99 13.37 -11.47
N GLY A 114 12.25 13.15 -12.56
CA GLY A 114 10.90 12.57 -12.51
C GLY A 114 10.88 11.17 -11.91
N LEU A 115 11.86 10.34 -12.24
CA LEU A 115 12.00 8.99 -11.69
C LEU A 115 12.33 8.99 -10.20
N ILE A 116 13.21 9.89 -9.75
CA ILE A 116 13.53 10.07 -8.33
C ILE A 116 12.29 10.51 -7.56
N LEU A 117 11.55 11.50 -8.08
CA LEU A 117 10.30 11.97 -7.46
C LEU A 117 9.25 10.86 -7.38
N LEU A 118 9.08 10.06 -8.44
CA LEU A 118 8.19 8.89 -8.44
C LEU A 118 8.61 7.88 -7.37
N SER A 119 9.90 7.55 -7.31
CA SER A 119 10.45 6.61 -6.34
C SER A 119 10.23 7.08 -4.89
N ILE A 120 10.48 8.36 -4.61
CA ILE A 120 10.22 8.97 -3.31
C ILE A 120 8.73 8.96 -2.99
N GLY A 121 7.85 9.24 -3.97
CA GLY A 121 6.41 9.20 -3.78
C GLY A 121 5.91 7.83 -3.30
N VAL A 122 6.37 6.75 -3.93
CA VAL A 122 6.00 5.40 -3.50
C VAL A 122 6.62 5.02 -2.17
N ILE A 123 7.89 5.35 -1.93
CA ILE A 123 8.48 5.15 -0.59
C ILE A 123 7.67 5.89 0.48
N GLY A 124 7.25 7.13 0.21
CA GLY A 124 6.40 7.93 1.08
C GLY A 124 5.06 7.26 1.38
N GLU A 125 4.41 6.63 0.40
CA GLU A 125 3.16 5.88 0.61
C GLU A 125 3.35 4.71 1.58
N TYR A 126 4.44 3.95 1.43
CA TYR A 126 4.73 2.84 2.34
C TYR A 126 5.17 3.31 3.72
N VAL A 127 5.97 4.36 3.82
CA VAL A 127 6.34 4.98 5.10
C VAL A 127 5.09 5.51 5.81
N ALA A 128 4.13 6.08 5.10
CA ALA A 128 2.85 6.51 5.68
C ALA A 128 2.06 5.33 6.25
N LYS A 129 2.02 4.18 5.54
CA LYS A 129 1.37 2.96 6.06
C LYS A 129 2.07 2.42 7.29
N ILE A 130 3.41 2.37 7.30
CA ILE A 130 4.20 1.97 8.46
C ILE A 130 3.94 2.92 9.63
N TYR A 131 3.92 4.24 9.39
CA TYR A 131 3.61 5.24 10.40
C TYR A 131 2.23 5.00 11.03
N LEU A 132 1.20 4.72 10.23
CA LEU A 132 -0.15 4.42 10.74
C LEU A 132 -0.15 3.18 11.64
N GLU A 133 0.59 2.14 11.25
CA GLU A 133 0.70 0.89 12.00
C GLU A 133 1.48 1.07 13.32
N VAL A 134 2.60 1.79 13.29
CA VAL A 134 3.44 2.06 14.47
C VAL A 134 2.76 2.98 15.46
N LYS A 135 1.89 3.90 14.99
CA LYS A 135 1.15 4.82 15.86
C LYS A 135 0.23 4.09 16.86
N ARG A 136 -0.20 2.86 16.53
CA ARG A 136 -1.06 2.00 17.36
C ARG A 136 -2.21 2.74 18.03
N ARG A 137 -2.86 3.67 17.31
CA ARG A 137 -4.00 4.39 17.85
C ARG A 137 -5.19 3.44 17.96
N PRO A 138 -5.91 3.43 19.10
CA PRO A 138 -7.11 2.62 19.23
C PRO A 138 -8.13 3.04 18.17
N ARG A 139 -8.73 2.05 17.50
CA ARG A 139 -9.64 2.26 16.37
C ARG A 139 -10.95 2.92 16.77
N TYR A 140 -11.37 2.68 18.01
CA TYR A 140 -12.55 3.28 18.62
C TYR A 140 -12.32 3.33 20.13
N LEU A 141 -12.98 4.27 20.79
CA LEU A 141 -13.17 4.25 22.24
C LEU A 141 -14.63 3.91 22.50
N VAL A 142 -14.88 3.00 23.44
CA VAL A 142 -16.25 2.70 23.88
C VAL A 142 -16.63 3.75 24.91
N GLN A 143 -17.73 4.44 24.66
CA GLN A 143 -18.25 5.46 25.58
C GLN A 143 -19.08 4.81 26.69
N ASP A 144 -20.10 4.04 26.33
CA ASP A 144 -21.02 3.39 27.28
C ASP A 144 -21.38 1.97 26.83
N PHE A 145 -21.58 1.07 27.78
CA PHE A 145 -22.15 -0.26 27.55
C PHE A 145 -23.60 -0.29 28.01
N ILE A 146 -24.54 -0.58 27.09
CA ILE A 146 -25.97 -0.69 27.43
C ILE A 146 -26.34 -2.17 27.48
N GLY A 147 -26.77 -2.65 28.66
CA GLY A 147 -27.39 -3.97 28.83
C GLY A 147 -26.43 -5.17 28.90
N VAL A 148 -25.11 -4.96 28.95
CA VAL A 148 -24.11 -6.02 29.15
C VAL A 148 -23.28 -5.69 30.38
N HIS A 149 -23.35 -6.54 31.42
CA HIS A 149 -22.40 -6.49 32.54
C HIS A 149 -21.05 -6.99 32.04
N VAL A 150 -20.17 -6.06 31.69
CA VAL A 150 -18.75 -6.38 31.48
C VAL A 150 -18.09 -6.40 32.86
N PRO A 151 -17.39 -7.48 33.26
CA PRO A 151 -16.61 -7.45 34.49
C PRO A 151 -15.51 -6.41 34.30
N VAL A 152 -15.56 -5.35 35.12
CA VAL A 152 -14.49 -4.37 35.21
C VAL A 152 -13.31 -5.10 35.83
N GLU A 153 -12.22 -5.32 35.08
CA GLU A 153 -10.95 -5.73 35.68
C GLU A 153 -10.43 -4.54 36.51
N ASP A 154 -10.64 -4.61 37.82
CA ASP A 154 -10.06 -3.69 38.79
C ASP A 154 -8.53 -3.75 38.72
N ASN A 155 -7.95 -2.75 38.05
CA ASN A 155 -6.51 -2.52 38.01
C ASN A 155 -5.93 -1.99 39.35
N GLU A 156 -6.59 -2.24 40.49
CA GLU A 156 -6.11 -1.78 41.81
C GLU A 156 -4.96 -2.64 42.38
N ASN A 157 -4.69 -3.84 41.86
CA ASN A 157 -3.67 -4.73 42.44
C ASN A 157 -2.27 -4.66 41.82
N LYS A 158 -2.00 -3.75 40.88
CA LYS A 158 -0.64 -3.58 40.30
C LYS A 158 0.25 -2.55 41.00
N ASN A 159 -0.24 -1.80 41.98
CA ASN A 159 0.54 -0.75 42.66
C ASN A 159 0.90 -1.08 44.12
N LYS A 160 0.90 -2.38 44.50
CA LYS A 160 1.37 -2.87 45.80
C LYS A 160 2.52 -3.87 45.61
N ARG A 161 3.64 -3.42 45.04
CA ARG A 161 4.99 -3.99 45.24
C ARG A 161 6.03 -2.90 45.08
#